data_AF-A0A2T5HLA4-F1
#
_entry.id   AF-A0A2T5HLA4-F1
#
_cell.length_a   1.000
_cell.length_b   1.000
_cell.length_c   1.000
_cell.angle_alpha   90.00
_cell.angle_beta   90.00
_cell.angle_gamma   90.00
#
_symmetry.space_group_name_H-M   'P 1'
#
loop_
_entity.id
_entity.type
_entity.pdbx_description
1 polymer ?
#
loop_
_entity_poly.entity_id
_entity_poly.type
_entity_poly.pdbx_seq_one_letter_code
_entity_poly.pdbx_strand_id
1 'polypeptide(L)'
;MKSFKQLALAAAVLAAPFMAQADLRAMDDSALSSVTGQDGISISGNFGGSVGNVKYTDNDTGGGSLNITNVGFTGFTISDANPLKIDVVTTSIGGTDTQQLAISLPNMTGTVSVGGIYVGGTYANGATTGAASIGSLAISDINMAGTTVKVWGH
;
A
#
# COMPACT_ATOMS: atom_id res chain seq x y z
N MET A 1 -25.41 59.97 39.95
CA MET A 1 -24.74 59.42 38.75
C MET A 1 -23.93 58.14 38.98
N LYS A 2 -23.52 57.79 40.22
CA LYS A 2 -22.76 56.54 40.47
C LYS A 2 -23.65 55.28 40.41
N SER A 3 -24.86 55.34 40.97
CA SER A 3 -25.82 54.22 41.00
C SER A 3 -26.32 53.79 39.61
N PHE A 4 -26.56 54.75 38.70
CA PHE A 4 -27.00 54.45 37.33
C PHE A 4 -25.91 53.75 36.49
N LYS A 5 -24.63 54.12 36.71
CA LYS A 5 -23.48 53.46 36.06
C LYS A 5 -23.25 52.04 36.60
N GLN A 6 -23.56 51.81 37.88
CA GLN A 6 -23.50 50.48 38.50
C GLN A 6 -24.60 49.55 38.00
N LEU A 7 -25.83 50.05 37.82
CA LEU A 7 -26.92 49.27 37.20
C LEU A 7 -26.61 48.93 35.73
N ALA A 8 -26.10 49.89 34.96
CA ALA A 8 -25.73 49.66 33.57
C ALA A 8 -24.60 48.62 33.42
N LEU A 9 -23.61 48.64 34.31
CA LEU A 9 -22.53 47.67 34.32
C LEU A 9 -23.01 46.28 34.77
N ALA A 10 -23.87 46.19 35.79
CA ALA A 10 -24.47 44.93 36.21
C ALA A 10 -25.34 44.30 35.11
N ALA A 11 -26.12 45.12 34.39
CA ALA A 11 -26.91 44.68 33.25
C ALA A 11 -26.02 44.19 32.08
N ALA A 12 -24.90 44.86 31.82
CA ALA A 12 -23.94 44.44 30.79
C ALA A 12 -23.23 43.12 31.13
N VAL A 13 -22.86 42.91 32.40
CA VAL A 13 -22.20 41.68 32.86
C VAL A 13 -23.16 40.50 32.89
N LEU A 14 -24.44 40.72 33.23
CA LEU A 14 -25.49 39.68 33.18
C LEU A 14 -25.93 39.34 31.75
N ALA A 15 -25.75 40.25 30.78
CA ALA A 15 -26.03 40.00 29.37
C ALA A 15 -24.88 39.33 28.61
N ALA A 16 -23.64 39.46 29.09
CA ALA A 16 -22.44 38.84 28.49
C ALA A 16 -22.51 37.31 28.31
N PRO A 17 -23.00 36.48 29.26
CA PRO A 17 -23.04 35.03 29.08
C PRO A 17 -23.99 34.55 27.97
N PHE A 18 -24.98 35.36 27.57
CA PHE A 18 -25.90 35.03 26.48
C PHE A 18 -25.31 35.29 25.08
N MET A 19 -24.21 36.05 24.97
CA MET A 19 -23.46 36.24 23.71
C MET A 19 -22.32 35.22 23.55
N ALA A 20 -21.97 34.51 24.61
CA ALA A 20 -21.00 33.42 24.62
C ALA A 20 -21.70 32.06 24.60
N GLN A 21 -22.84 31.96 23.91
CA GLN A 21 -23.36 30.66 23.52
C GLN A 21 -22.34 30.08 22.55
N ALA A 22 -21.50 29.16 23.06
CA ALA A 22 -20.72 28.29 22.23
C ALA A 22 -21.71 27.63 21.26
N ASP A 23 -21.65 28.02 19.99
CA ASP A 23 -22.35 27.37 18.89
C ASP A 23 -21.76 25.97 18.78
N LEU A 24 -22.17 25.08 19.68
CA LEU A 24 -21.95 23.65 19.60
C LEU A 24 -22.80 23.18 18.42
N ARG A 25 -22.30 23.45 17.21
CA ARG A 25 -22.77 22.80 16.01
C ARG A 25 -22.67 21.32 16.30
N ALA A 26 -23.82 20.64 16.32
CA ALA A 26 -23.83 19.18 16.32
C ALA A 26 -22.89 18.78 15.19
N MET A 27 -21.81 18.07 15.53
CA MET A 27 -20.95 17.48 14.52
C MET A 27 -21.87 16.57 13.72
N ASP A 28 -22.30 17.06 12.55
CA ASP A 28 -23.12 16.31 11.63
C ASP A 28 -22.28 15.10 11.24
N ASP A 29 -22.73 13.90 11.58
CA ASP A 29 -22.03 12.67 11.22
C ASP A 29 -21.80 12.59 9.70
N SER A 30 -22.58 13.32 8.88
CA SER A 30 -22.33 13.53 7.45
C SER A 30 -21.05 14.35 7.20
N ALA A 31 -20.81 15.40 7.97
CA ALA A 31 -19.56 16.17 7.93
C ALA A 31 -18.37 15.38 8.49
N LEU A 32 -18.58 14.47 9.45
CA LEU A 32 -17.56 13.57 9.98
C LEU A 32 -17.30 12.32 9.12
N SER A 33 -18.28 11.86 8.35
CA SER A 33 -18.11 10.84 7.31
C SER A 33 -17.11 11.32 6.24
N SER A 34 -17.00 12.64 6.07
CA SER A 34 -16.02 13.30 5.20
C SER A 34 -14.66 13.61 5.87
N VAL A 35 -14.46 13.28 7.16
CA VAL A 35 -13.10 13.26 7.74
C VAL A 35 -12.41 12.01 7.20
N THR A 36 -11.98 12.14 5.94
CA THR A 36 -11.43 11.10 5.11
C THR A 36 -10.06 10.68 5.63
N GLY A 37 -10.08 9.59 6.39
CA GLY A 37 -8.91 8.80 6.80
C GLY A 37 -9.29 7.43 7.38
N GLN A 38 -10.57 7.02 7.30
CA GLN A 38 -11.13 6.03 8.23
C GLN A 38 -11.67 4.72 7.63
N ASP A 39 -11.78 4.55 6.31
CA ASP A 39 -12.09 3.22 5.73
C ASP A 39 -10.98 2.79 4.76
N GLY A 40 -9.75 2.70 5.28
CA GLY A 40 -8.68 2.01 4.57
C GLY A 40 -7.27 2.26 5.09
N ILE A 41 -6.35 1.38 4.70
CA ILE A 41 -4.91 1.55 4.93
C ILE A 41 -4.35 2.25 3.68
N SER A 42 -3.70 3.41 3.87
CA SER A 42 -2.92 4.07 2.82
C SER A 42 -1.44 3.75 3.02
N ILE A 43 -0.78 3.21 1.98
CA ILE A 43 0.64 2.84 2.05
C ILE A 43 1.42 3.59 0.96
N SER A 44 2.50 4.24 1.37
CA SER A 44 3.51 4.88 0.51
C SER A 44 4.89 4.34 0.85
N GLY A 45 5.84 4.53 -0.06
CA GLY A 45 7.24 4.12 0.15
C GLY A 45 7.88 3.47 -1.06
N ASN A 46 9.12 3.04 -0.87
CA ASN A 46 9.88 2.31 -1.87
C ASN A 46 9.78 0.80 -1.59
N PHE A 47 9.25 0.06 -2.55
CA PHE A 47 9.13 -1.39 -2.49
C PHE A 47 10.22 -2.00 -3.34
N GLY A 48 10.97 -2.90 -2.74
CA GLY A 48 12.05 -3.58 -3.42
C GLY A 48 12.48 -4.77 -2.61
N GLY A 49 13.25 -5.63 -3.26
CA GLY A 49 13.73 -6.84 -2.64
C GLY A 49 14.70 -7.57 -3.55
N SER A 50 15.35 -8.57 -3.00
CA SER A 50 16.21 -9.44 -3.79
C SER A 50 16.10 -10.87 -3.32
N VAL A 51 16.18 -11.80 -4.27
CA VAL A 51 16.28 -13.23 -4.03
C VAL A 51 17.68 -13.68 -4.46
N GLY A 52 18.39 -14.36 -3.57
CA GLY A 52 19.74 -14.86 -3.86
C GLY A 52 19.73 -15.89 -5.01
N ASN A 53 18.85 -16.89 -4.92
CA ASN A 53 18.68 -17.90 -5.96
C ASN A 53 17.26 -18.48 -5.97
N VAL A 54 16.71 -18.65 -7.17
CA VAL A 54 15.56 -19.48 -7.44
C VAL A 54 16.06 -20.71 -8.19
N LYS A 55 16.01 -21.88 -7.54
CA LYS A 55 16.44 -23.14 -8.12
C LYS A 55 15.24 -23.99 -8.50
N TYR A 56 15.17 -24.36 -9.77
CA TYR A 56 14.40 -25.52 -10.20
C TYR A 56 15.32 -26.75 -10.16
N THR A 57 14.81 -27.84 -9.59
CA THR A 57 15.49 -29.14 -9.53
C THR A 57 14.57 -30.18 -10.14
N ASP A 58 15.04 -30.85 -11.19
CA ASP A 58 14.37 -32.00 -11.77
C ASP A 58 14.97 -33.27 -11.12
N ASN A 59 14.09 -34.08 -10.52
CA ASN A 59 14.46 -35.25 -9.75
C ASN A 59 14.34 -36.56 -10.55
N ASP A 60 13.96 -36.50 -11.83
CA ASP A 60 13.83 -37.68 -12.69
C ASP A 60 15.20 -38.25 -13.09
N THR A 61 15.19 -39.45 -13.68
CA THR A 61 16.42 -40.10 -14.15
C THR A 61 17.01 -39.32 -15.31
N GLY A 62 18.19 -38.71 -15.10
CA GLY A 62 18.80 -37.78 -16.06
C GLY A 62 18.35 -36.33 -15.89
N GLY A 63 17.63 -36.01 -14.80
CA GLY A 63 17.13 -34.69 -14.50
C GLY A 63 18.24 -33.64 -14.33
N GLY A 64 17.91 -32.40 -14.70
CA GLY A 64 18.78 -31.24 -14.62
C GLY A 64 18.41 -30.29 -13.48
N SER A 65 19.03 -29.11 -13.48
CA SER A 65 18.58 -27.99 -12.64
C SER A 65 18.67 -26.68 -13.41
N LEU A 66 17.96 -25.68 -12.94
CA LEU A 66 18.06 -24.30 -13.41
C LEU A 66 18.25 -23.41 -12.19
N ASN A 67 19.32 -22.62 -12.18
CA ASN A 67 19.57 -21.63 -11.13
C ASN A 67 19.37 -20.23 -11.72
N ILE A 68 18.46 -19.46 -11.14
CA ILE A 68 18.21 -18.04 -11.45
C ILE A 68 18.71 -17.24 -10.25
N THR A 69 19.86 -16.61 -10.40
CA THR A 69 20.60 -15.97 -9.31
C THR A 69 20.49 -14.46 -9.33
N ASN A 70 20.62 -13.86 -8.14
CA ASN A 70 20.66 -12.42 -7.92
C ASN A 70 19.44 -11.73 -8.56
N VAL A 71 18.24 -12.22 -8.23
CA VAL A 71 17.00 -11.61 -8.71
C VAL A 71 16.76 -10.34 -7.90
N GLY A 72 16.62 -9.20 -8.56
CA GLY A 72 16.39 -7.90 -7.92
C GLY A 72 15.09 -7.26 -8.39
N PHE A 73 14.34 -6.69 -7.45
CA PHE A 73 13.14 -5.90 -7.67
C PHE A 73 13.42 -4.48 -7.18
N THR A 74 13.40 -3.51 -8.08
CA THR A 74 13.78 -2.12 -7.76
C THR A 74 12.89 -1.12 -8.50
N GLY A 75 12.86 0.13 -8.02
CA GLY A 75 12.15 1.23 -8.70
C GLY A 75 10.66 1.33 -8.39
N PHE A 76 10.05 0.33 -7.75
CA PHE A 76 8.65 0.33 -7.36
C PHE A 76 8.37 1.30 -6.20
N THR A 77 8.31 2.60 -6.51
CA THR A 77 8.02 3.66 -5.54
C THR A 77 6.55 4.08 -5.60
N ILE A 78 5.95 4.25 -4.42
CA ILE A 78 4.60 4.77 -4.24
C ILE A 78 4.70 6.12 -3.53
N SER A 79 4.16 7.17 -4.15
CA SER A 79 4.15 8.52 -3.60
C SER A 79 3.04 8.69 -2.55
N ASP A 80 3.30 9.49 -1.52
CA ASP A 80 2.26 9.95 -0.58
C ASP A 80 1.13 10.72 -1.27
N ALA A 81 1.39 11.36 -2.41
CA ALA A 81 0.38 12.07 -3.18
C ALA A 81 -0.63 11.13 -3.87
N ASN A 82 -0.26 9.87 -4.08
CA ASN A 82 -1.12 8.85 -4.65
C ASN A 82 -0.78 7.48 -4.02
N PRO A 83 -1.18 7.25 -2.76
CA PRO A 83 -0.79 6.06 -2.03
C PRO A 83 -1.60 4.84 -2.47
N LEU A 84 -1.07 3.65 -2.20
CA LEU A 84 -1.80 2.40 -2.28
C LEU A 84 -3.07 2.48 -1.43
N LYS A 85 -4.21 2.02 -1.96
CA LYS A 85 -5.47 1.98 -1.23
C LYS A 85 -5.88 0.54 -0.95
N ILE A 86 -6.17 0.25 0.31
CA ILE A 86 -6.65 -1.05 0.78
C ILE A 86 -8.03 -0.84 1.39
N ASP A 87 -9.02 -1.57 0.87
CA ASP A 87 -10.42 -1.45 1.28
C ASP A 87 -11.13 -2.82 1.22
N VAL A 88 -12.21 -3.00 1.99
CA VAL A 88 -13.09 -4.16 1.91
C VAL A 88 -14.24 -3.84 0.97
N VAL A 89 -14.33 -4.57 -0.15
CA VAL A 89 -15.38 -4.36 -1.15
C VAL A 89 -16.27 -5.59 -1.27
N THR A 90 -17.56 -5.38 -1.52
CA THR A 90 -18.50 -6.46 -1.83
C THR A 90 -18.46 -6.76 -3.32
N THR A 91 -18.33 -8.03 -3.69
CA THR A 91 -18.42 -8.52 -5.06
C THR A 91 -19.40 -9.68 -5.13
N SER A 92 -20.16 -9.80 -6.22
CA SER A 92 -21.00 -10.98 -6.44
C SER A 92 -20.17 -12.08 -7.09
N ILE A 93 -20.08 -13.25 -6.44
CA ILE A 93 -19.41 -14.44 -6.95
C ILE A 93 -20.47 -15.54 -7.02
N GLY A 94 -20.77 -16.02 -8.23
CA GLY A 94 -21.80 -17.05 -8.41
C GLY A 94 -23.20 -16.65 -7.93
N GLY A 95 -23.51 -15.35 -7.85
CA GLY A 95 -24.81 -14.85 -7.36
C GLY A 95 -24.87 -14.64 -5.84
N THR A 96 -23.76 -14.84 -5.12
CA THR A 96 -23.66 -14.55 -3.68
C THR A 96 -22.77 -13.35 -3.44
N ASP A 97 -23.26 -12.40 -2.65
CA ASP A 97 -22.48 -11.25 -2.22
C ASP A 97 -21.37 -11.70 -1.26
N THR A 98 -20.14 -11.47 -1.67
CA THR A 98 -18.93 -11.89 -0.95
C THR A 98 -18.07 -10.66 -0.70
N GLN A 99 -17.64 -10.48 0.55
CA GLN A 99 -16.68 -9.45 0.90
C GLN A 99 -15.26 -9.93 0.57
N GLN A 100 -14.46 -9.05 -0.01
CA GLN A 100 -13.06 -9.29 -0.32
C GLN A 100 -12.21 -8.07 0.03
N LEU A 101 -10.95 -8.28 0.34
CA LEU A 101 -9.98 -7.19 0.43
C LEU A 101 -9.57 -6.80 -1.00
N ALA A 102 -9.78 -5.54 -1.38
CA ALA A 102 -9.28 -4.97 -2.61
C ALA A 102 -8.11 -4.03 -2.32
N ILE A 103 -6.99 -4.28 -2.98
CA ILE A 103 -5.76 -3.52 -2.89
C ILE A 103 -5.52 -2.90 -4.27
N SER A 104 -5.71 -1.59 -4.39
CA SER A 104 -5.59 -0.86 -5.65
C SER A 104 -4.23 -0.16 -5.74
N LEU A 105 -3.43 -0.52 -6.75
CA LEU A 105 -2.09 0.00 -6.96
C LEU A 105 -2.13 1.35 -7.70
N PRO A 106 -1.43 2.37 -7.18
CA PRO A 106 -1.27 3.65 -7.86
C PRO A 106 -0.24 3.51 -8.99
N ASN A 107 0.08 4.63 -9.65
CA ASN A 107 1.11 4.61 -10.67
C ASN A 107 2.48 4.29 -10.05
N MET A 108 3.02 3.13 -10.40
CA MET A 108 4.35 2.69 -10.01
C MET A 108 4.99 1.90 -11.14
N THR A 109 6.25 2.21 -11.42
CA THR A 109 7.02 1.59 -12.49
C THR A 109 8.35 1.13 -11.92
N GLY A 110 8.67 -0.15 -12.10
CA GLY A 110 9.89 -0.73 -11.57
C GLY A 110 10.64 -1.57 -12.59
N THR A 111 11.76 -2.12 -12.14
CA THR A 111 12.62 -3.01 -12.92
C THR A 111 12.81 -4.31 -12.17
N VAL A 112 12.71 -5.42 -12.90
CA VAL A 112 13.13 -6.74 -12.44
C VAL A 112 14.41 -7.12 -13.15
N SER A 113 15.41 -7.54 -12.38
CA SER A 113 16.71 -7.98 -12.93
C SER A 113 17.07 -9.36 -12.40
N VAL A 114 17.84 -10.08 -13.19
CA VAL A 114 18.44 -11.37 -12.86
C VAL A 114 19.91 -11.26 -13.21
N GLY A 115 20.78 -11.40 -12.21
CA GLY A 115 22.23 -11.32 -12.40
C GLY A 115 22.78 -12.48 -13.24
N GLY A 116 22.21 -13.68 -13.12
CA GLY A 116 22.61 -14.80 -13.97
C GLY A 116 21.62 -15.95 -13.99
N ILE A 117 21.44 -16.54 -15.16
CA ILE A 117 20.63 -17.74 -15.41
C ILE A 117 21.59 -18.87 -15.82
N TYR A 118 21.49 -20.00 -15.12
CA TYR A 118 22.42 -21.12 -15.26
C TYR A 118 21.68 -22.44 -15.46
N VAL A 119 22.03 -23.19 -16.50
CA VAL A 119 21.54 -24.55 -16.71
C VAL A 119 22.49 -25.51 -16.02
N GLY A 120 22.01 -26.16 -14.97
CA GLY A 120 22.76 -27.05 -14.09
C GLY A 120 23.46 -26.33 -12.93
N GLY A 121 24.44 -27.03 -12.36
CA GLY A 121 25.35 -26.54 -11.33
C GLY A 121 24.78 -26.44 -9.92
N THR A 122 25.68 -26.08 -9.01
CA THR A 122 25.41 -25.95 -7.58
C THR A 122 25.50 -24.49 -7.17
N TYR A 123 24.40 -23.98 -6.62
CA TYR A 123 24.38 -22.68 -5.95
C TYR A 123 24.80 -22.82 -4.50
N ALA A 124 25.88 -22.15 -4.12
CA ALA A 124 26.37 -22.07 -2.74
C ALA A 124 27.08 -20.75 -2.52
N ASN A 125 27.04 -20.21 -1.30
CA ASN A 125 27.77 -18.98 -0.92
C ASN A 125 27.56 -17.77 -1.87
N GLY A 126 26.36 -17.64 -2.45
CA GLY A 126 26.03 -16.51 -3.33
C GLY A 126 26.47 -16.66 -4.79
N ALA A 127 26.95 -17.84 -5.20
CA ALA A 127 27.40 -18.08 -6.57
C ALA A 127 26.97 -19.47 -7.08
N THR A 128 26.78 -19.58 -8.39
CA THR A 128 26.58 -20.87 -9.08
C THR A 128 27.90 -21.35 -9.66
N THR A 129 28.25 -22.60 -9.40
CA THR A 129 29.46 -23.25 -9.93
C THR A 129 29.12 -24.49 -10.73
N GLY A 130 29.96 -24.85 -11.71
CA GLY A 130 29.78 -26.06 -12.51
C GLY A 130 28.57 -26.03 -13.47
N ALA A 131 28.15 -24.84 -13.92
CA ALA A 131 27.05 -24.66 -14.86
C ALA A 131 27.45 -23.77 -16.03
N ALA A 132 26.80 -23.96 -17.17
CA ALA A 132 26.81 -23.00 -18.26
C ALA A 132 25.81 -21.87 -17.95
N SER A 133 26.27 -20.62 -18.01
CA SER A 133 25.37 -19.47 -17.97
C SER A 133 24.76 -19.25 -19.35
N ILE A 134 23.47 -18.95 -19.39
CA ILE A 134 22.79 -18.47 -20.60
C ILE A 134 22.64 -16.93 -20.61
N GLY A 135 23.24 -16.25 -19.64
CA GLY A 135 23.25 -14.79 -19.53
C GLY A 135 22.43 -14.25 -18.35
N SER A 136 22.14 -12.95 -18.43
CA SER A 136 21.37 -12.16 -17.47
C SER A 136 20.06 -11.67 -18.10
N LEU A 137 19.09 -11.29 -17.27
CA LEU A 137 17.82 -10.72 -17.71
C LEU A 137 17.58 -9.38 -17.03
N ALA A 138 17.11 -8.39 -17.77
CA ALA A 138 16.55 -7.16 -17.21
C ALA A 138 15.21 -6.88 -17.89
N ILE A 139 14.18 -6.68 -17.08
CA ILE A 139 12.85 -6.27 -17.50
C ILE A 139 12.64 -4.89 -16.90
N SER A 140 12.73 -3.86 -17.75
CA SER A 140 12.56 -2.45 -17.34
C SER A 140 11.11 -2.02 -17.59
N ASP A 141 10.75 -0.89 -16.98
CA ASP A 141 9.46 -0.23 -17.21
C ASP A 141 8.23 -1.11 -16.92
N ILE A 142 8.32 -1.97 -15.90
CA ILE A 142 7.18 -2.75 -15.42
C ILE A 142 6.21 -1.79 -14.75
N ASN A 143 5.20 -1.37 -15.50
CA ASN A 143 4.13 -0.52 -15.02
C ASN A 143 3.06 -1.37 -14.31
N MET A 144 2.82 -1.08 -13.04
CA MET A 144 1.77 -1.73 -12.24
C MET A 144 0.57 -0.82 -11.97
N ALA A 145 0.51 0.35 -12.61
CA ALA A 145 -0.60 1.28 -12.50
C ALA A 145 -1.93 0.61 -12.86
N GLY A 146 -2.95 0.80 -12.01
CA GLY A 146 -4.29 0.25 -12.25
C GLY A 146 -4.42 -1.24 -11.95
N THR A 147 -3.39 -1.88 -11.40
CA THR A 147 -3.50 -3.25 -10.89
C THR A 147 -4.37 -3.26 -9.64
N THR A 148 -5.29 -4.23 -9.55
CA THR A 148 -6.04 -4.50 -8.31
C THR A 148 -5.76 -5.92 -7.85
N VAL A 149 -5.23 -6.06 -6.64
CA VAL A 149 -5.10 -7.36 -5.96
C VAL A 149 -6.36 -7.59 -5.13
N LYS A 150 -6.96 -8.77 -5.27
CA LYS A 150 -8.16 -9.17 -4.53
C LYS A 150 -7.83 -10.37 -3.66
N VAL A 151 -8.19 -10.32 -2.38
CA VAL A 151 -7.99 -11.40 -1.43
C VAL A 151 -9.33 -11.81 -0.83
N TRP A 152 -9.67 -13.08 -0.99
CA TRP A 152 -10.87 -13.68 -0.44
C TRP A 152 -10.55 -14.40 0.87
N GLY A 153 -11.52 -14.41 1.79
CA GLY A 153 -11.49 -15.35 2.90
C GLY A 153 -11.61 -16.78 2.39
N HIS A 154 -11.00 -17.73 3.11
CA HIS A 154 -11.23 -19.16 2.92
C HIS A 154 -12.56 -19.56 3.56
#